data_AF-A0A7X8N289-F1
#
_entry.id   AF-A0A7X8N289-F1
#
_cell.length_a   1.000
_cell.length_b   1.000
_cell.length_c   1.000
_cell.angle_alpha   90.00
_cell.angle_beta   90.00
_cell.angle_gamma   90.00
#
_symmetry.space_group_name_H-M   'P 1'
#
loop_
_entity.id
_entity.type
_entity.pdbx_description
1 polymer ?
#
loop_
_entity_poly.entity_id
_entity_poly.type
_entity_poly.pdbx_seq_one_letter_code
_entity_poly.pdbx_strand_id
1 'polypeptide(L)'
;MTFVWLMLTIAVALVFIDVVVRKLLGIKRAKLTDPKGKKIDMLGRIICAILIFIMYPAVIETGILQLKLLFVIFFTLLFWLQAIIQYIYIKESKEYIITLLINVVFVAFLFNIDSLLKLYS
;
A
#
# COMPACT_ATOMS: atom_id res chain seq x y z
N MET A 1 -22.40 -7.77 1.59
CA MET A 1 -22.53 -6.54 2.40
C MET A 1 -21.39 -6.37 3.41
N THR A 2 -21.06 -7.41 4.20
CA THR A 2 -19.97 -7.39 5.21
C THR A 2 -18.60 -6.99 4.66
N PHE A 3 -18.20 -7.56 3.50
CA PHE A 3 -16.94 -7.21 2.83
C PHE A 3 -16.82 -5.71 2.49
N VAL A 4 -17.92 -5.09 2.01
CA VAL A 4 -17.95 -3.67 1.63
C VAL A 4 -17.77 -2.78 2.87
N TRP A 5 -18.47 -3.11 3.97
CA TRP A 5 -18.34 -2.39 5.24
C TRP A 5 -16.95 -2.51 5.85
N LEU A 6 -16.34 -3.69 5.75
CA LEU A 6 -14.96 -3.91 6.14
C LEU A 6 -14.02 -3.00 5.34
N MET A 7 -14.11 -3.01 4.00
CA MET A 7 -13.30 -2.14 3.12
C MET A 7 -13.48 -0.64 3.44
N LEU A 8 -14.72 -0.21 3.72
CA LEU A 8 -15.00 1.17 4.11
C LEU A 8 -14.32 1.53 5.44
N THR A 9 -14.43 0.66 6.44
CA THR A 9 -13.81 0.87 7.77
C THR A 9 -12.30 1.01 7.65
N ILE A 10 -11.67 0.17 6.83
CA ILE A 10 -10.22 0.21 6.59
C ILE A 10 -9.82 1.49 5.89
N ALA A 11 -10.56 1.90 4.86
CA ALA A 11 -10.28 3.14 4.14
C ALA A 11 -10.32 4.34 5.10
N VAL A 12 -11.34 4.41 5.97
CA VAL A 12 -11.45 5.44 7.00
C VAL A 12 -10.29 5.37 8.00
N ALA A 13 -9.94 4.18 8.49
CA ALA A 13 -8.84 4.00 9.42
C ALA A 13 -7.49 4.45 8.82
N LEU A 14 -7.19 4.08 7.57
CA LEU A 14 -5.97 4.49 6.88
C LEU A 14 -5.90 6.00 6.69
N VAL A 15 -7.01 6.65 6.31
CA VAL A 15 -7.07 8.12 6.20
C VAL A 15 -6.86 8.78 7.56
N PHE A 16 -7.46 8.25 8.62
CA PHE A 16 -7.29 8.77 9.96
C PHE A 16 -5.84 8.65 10.43
N ILE A 17 -5.20 7.50 10.20
CA ILE A 17 -3.78 7.27 10.50
C ILE A 17 -2.91 8.26 9.72
N ASP A 18 -3.15 8.46 8.42
CA ASP A 18 -2.42 9.45 7.61
C ASP A 18 -2.50 10.86 8.22
N VAL A 19 -3.69 11.30 8.61
CA VAL A 19 -3.90 12.63 9.22
C VAL A 19 -3.21 12.74 10.59
N VAL A 20 -3.37 11.75 11.46
CA VAL A 20 -2.80 11.74 12.81
C VAL A 20 -1.27 11.70 12.73
N VAL A 21 -0.70 10.78 11.95
CA VAL A 21 0.75 10.62 11.82
C VAL A 21 1.40 11.88 11.23
N ARG A 22 0.77 12.49 10.21
CA ARG A 22 1.23 13.77 9.65
C ARG A 22 1.30 14.87 10.70
N LYS A 23 0.24 14.98 11.51
CA LYS A 23 0.17 15.98 12.57
C LYS A 23 1.21 15.73 13.66
N LEU A 24 1.41 14.47 14.06
CA LEU A 24 2.40 14.08 15.07
C LEU A 24 3.85 14.32 14.61
N LEU A 25 4.15 14.05 13.35
CA LEU A 25 5.50 14.18 12.79
C LEU A 25 5.79 15.58 12.21
N GLY A 26 4.82 16.49 12.19
CA GLY A 26 4.94 17.81 11.58
C GLY A 26 5.17 17.76 10.06
N ILE A 27 4.75 16.68 9.39
CA ILE A 27 4.99 16.46 7.96
C ILE A 27 3.88 17.13 7.14
N LYS A 28 4.26 18.06 6.28
CA LYS A 28 3.35 18.71 5.33
C LYS A 28 3.16 17.84 4.08
N ARG A 29 1.94 17.87 3.53
CA ARG A 29 1.65 17.19 2.27
C ARG A 29 2.48 17.77 1.14
N ALA A 30 3.22 16.92 0.44
CA ALA A 30 3.94 17.29 -0.77
C ALA A 30 3.50 16.45 -1.96
N LYS A 31 3.34 17.11 -3.10
CA LYS A 31 3.01 16.45 -4.37
C LYS A 31 4.27 16.24 -5.18
N LEU A 32 4.36 15.09 -5.84
CA LEU A 32 5.37 14.84 -6.84
C LEU A 32 5.09 15.73 -8.06
N THR A 33 5.87 16.81 -8.22
CA THR A 33 5.73 17.74 -9.35
C THR A 33 6.73 17.45 -10.47
N ASP A 34 7.88 16.85 -10.13
CA ASP A 34 8.94 16.52 -11.08
C ASP A 34 8.43 15.55 -12.18
N PRO A 35 8.55 15.92 -13.47
CA PRO A 35 8.04 15.11 -14.57
C PRO A 35 8.78 13.78 -14.75
N LYS A 36 10.08 13.72 -14.44
CA LYS A 36 10.85 12.45 -14.46
C LYS A 36 10.37 11.56 -13.32
N GLY A 37 10.18 12.11 -12.13
CA GLY A 37 9.65 11.39 -10.98
C GLY A 37 8.27 10.78 -11.26
N LYS A 38 7.37 11.56 -11.86
CA LYS A 38 6.04 11.06 -12.27
C LYS A 38 6.12 9.92 -13.28
N LYS A 39 7.01 10.04 -14.27
CA LYS A 39 7.19 8.99 -15.30
C LYS A 39 7.73 7.70 -14.68
N ILE A 40 8.68 7.79 -13.75
CA ILE A 40 9.23 6.62 -13.05
C ILE A 40 8.17 6.00 -12.14
N ASP A 41 7.38 6.78 -11.41
CA ASP A 41 6.28 6.25 -10.57
C ASP A 41 5.26 5.49 -11.41
N MET A 42 4.83 6.07 -12.54
CA MET A 42 3.90 5.41 -13.46
C MET A 42 4.49 4.10 -14.01
N LEU A 43 5.72 4.13 -14.53
CA LEU A 43 6.36 2.94 -15.09
C LEU A 43 6.58 1.85 -14.03
N GLY A 44 7.03 2.22 -12.84
CA GLY A 44 7.22 1.26 -11.75
C GLY A 44 5.91 0.59 -11.33
N ARG A 45 4.80 1.36 -11.24
CA ARG A 45 3.47 0.79 -10.95
C ARG A 45 2.99 -0.15 -12.06
N ILE A 46 3.22 0.19 -13.33
CA ILE A 46 2.90 -0.67 -14.47
C ILE A 46 3.69 -1.98 -14.41
N ILE A 47 5.00 -1.90 -14.14
CA ILE A 47 5.86 -3.09 -14.01
C ILE A 47 5.37 -3.98 -12.86
N CYS A 48 5.08 -3.41 -11.68
CA CYS A 48 4.53 -4.18 -10.57
C CYS A 48 3.22 -4.88 -10.94
N ALA A 49 2.31 -4.19 -11.64
CA ALA A 49 1.03 -4.77 -12.07
C ALA A 49 1.22 -5.92 -13.07
N ILE A 50 2.11 -5.75 -14.05
CA ILE A 50 2.47 -6.81 -15.01
C ILE A 50 3.05 -8.03 -14.28
N LEU A 51 3.96 -7.82 -13.32
CA LEU A 51 4.56 -8.91 -12.54
C LEU A 51 3.51 -9.69 -11.76
N ILE A 52 2.54 -9.00 -11.14
CA ILE A 52 1.44 -9.69 -10.45
C ILE A 52 0.60 -10.51 -11.43
N PHE A 53 0.31 -9.96 -12.61
CA PHE A 53 -0.54 -10.60 -13.60
C PHE A 53 0.11 -11.87 -14.17
N ILE A 54 1.43 -11.85 -14.34
CA ILE A 54 2.21 -13.01 -14.75
C ILE A 54 2.26 -14.06 -13.63
N MET A 55 2.43 -13.66 -12.36
CA MET A 55 2.50 -14.59 -11.23
C MET A 55 1.13 -15.16 -10.83
N TYR A 56 0.04 -14.44 -11.13
CA TYR A 56 -1.29 -14.81 -10.66
C TYR A 56 -1.76 -16.21 -11.10
N PRO A 57 -1.64 -16.62 -12.39
CA PRO A 57 -1.99 -17.98 -12.83
C PRO A 57 -1.21 -19.07 -12.10
N ALA A 58 0.06 -18.83 -11.76
CA ALA A 58 0.89 -19.80 -11.07
C ALA A 58 0.49 -20.01 -9.60
N VAL A 59 -0.23 -19.06 -9.01
CA VAL A 59 -0.57 -19.05 -7.57
C VAL A 59 -2.05 -19.36 -7.33
N ILE A 60 -2.94 -19.08 -8.28
CA ILE A 60 -4.39 -19.21 -8.08
C ILE A 60 -4.83 -20.63 -7.72
N GLU A 61 -4.16 -21.66 -8.23
CA GLU A 61 -4.50 -23.07 -7.98
C GLU A 61 -3.85 -23.62 -6.70
N THR A 62 -2.92 -22.89 -6.08
CA THR A 62 -2.12 -23.38 -4.95
C THR A 62 -2.78 -23.20 -3.59
N GLY A 63 -3.85 -22.41 -3.50
CA GLY A 63 -4.64 -22.17 -2.30
C GLY A 63 -4.65 -20.71 -1.81
N ILE A 64 -5.50 -20.45 -0.81
CA ILE A 64 -5.77 -19.09 -0.28
C ILE A 64 -4.53 -18.48 0.38
N LEU A 65 -3.70 -19.30 1.04
CA LEU A 65 -2.52 -18.83 1.77
C LEU A 65 -1.48 -18.20 0.82
N GLN A 66 -1.18 -18.89 -0.28
CA GLN A 66 -0.22 -18.45 -1.28
C GLN A 66 -0.73 -17.22 -2.00
N LEU A 67 -2.03 -17.16 -2.30
CA LEU A 67 -2.67 -15.97 -2.87
C LEU A 67 -2.54 -14.77 -1.92
N LYS A 68 -2.78 -14.95 -0.61
CA LYS A 68 -2.60 -13.89 0.39
C LYS A 68 -1.15 -13.38 0.43
N LEU A 69 -0.18 -14.29 0.42
CA LEU A 69 1.24 -13.95 0.38
C LEU A 69 1.62 -13.18 -0.89
N LEU A 70 1.09 -13.57 -2.05
CA LEU A 70 1.30 -12.84 -3.31
C LEU A 70 0.83 -11.38 -3.20
N PHE A 71 -0.37 -11.15 -2.66
CA PHE A 71 -0.88 -9.79 -2.44
C PHE A 71 -0.02 -9.00 -1.44
N VAL A 72 0.37 -9.62 -0.33
CA VAL A 72 1.25 -8.96 0.66
C VAL A 72 2.57 -8.53 0.03
N ILE A 73 3.23 -9.40 -0.73
CA ILE A 73 4.50 -9.10 -1.41
C ILE A 73 4.29 -7.96 -2.40
N PHE A 74 3.24 -8.03 -3.22
CA PHE A 74 2.94 -7.02 -4.22
C PHE A 74 2.71 -5.63 -3.63
N PHE A 75 1.82 -5.52 -2.62
CA PHE A 75 1.56 -4.23 -2.00
C PHE A 75 2.80 -3.71 -1.29
N THR A 76 3.57 -4.58 -0.62
CA THR A 76 4.85 -4.19 -0.01
C THR A 76 5.77 -3.57 -1.06
N LEU A 77 5.97 -4.22 -2.20
CA LEU A 77 6.82 -3.70 -3.29
C LEU A 77 6.30 -2.37 -3.84
N LEU A 78 4.99 -2.22 -4.02
CA LEU A 78 4.39 -0.96 -4.46
C LEU A 78 4.63 0.20 -3.47
N PHE A 79 4.45 -0.05 -2.18
CA PHE A 79 4.71 0.96 -1.14
C PHE A 79 6.20 1.31 -1.05
N TRP A 80 7.09 0.33 -1.21
CA TRP A 80 8.53 0.57 -1.25
C TRP A 80 8.94 1.38 -2.47
N LEU A 81 8.43 1.05 -3.66
CA LEU A 81 8.64 1.84 -4.87
C LEU A 81 8.20 3.30 -4.65
N GLN A 82 7.00 3.49 -4.10
CA GLN A 82 6.49 4.82 -3.79
C GLN A 82 7.38 5.56 -2.78
N ALA A 83 7.82 4.89 -1.72
CA ALA A 83 8.71 5.48 -0.71
C ALA A 83 10.08 5.87 -1.30
N ILE A 84 10.65 5.04 -2.18
CA ILE A 84 11.92 5.32 -2.87
C ILE A 84 11.77 6.56 -3.76
N ILE A 85 10.71 6.63 -4.55
CA ILE A 85 10.46 7.79 -5.42
C ILE A 85 10.26 9.05 -4.59
N GLN A 86 9.50 8.96 -3.49
CA GLN A 86 9.31 10.09 -2.59
C GLN A 86 10.63 10.53 -1.94
N TYR A 87 11.50 9.58 -1.57
CA TYR A 87 12.82 9.86 -1.03
C TYR A 87 13.74 10.54 -2.05
N ILE A 88 13.64 10.20 -3.34
CA ILE A 88 14.47 10.79 -4.40
C ILE A 88 13.96 12.18 -4.80
N TYR A 89 12.65 12.34 -5.00
CA TYR A 89 12.08 13.52 -5.66
C TYR A 89 11.43 14.54 -4.72
N ILE A 90 10.99 14.13 -3.52
CA ILE A 90 10.36 15.03 -2.54
C ILE A 90 10.92 14.80 -1.13
N LYS A 91 12.24 14.56 -1.04
CA LYS A 91 12.95 14.20 0.21
C LYS A 91 12.64 15.13 1.39
N GLU A 92 12.61 16.43 1.13
CA GLU A 92 12.39 17.47 2.16
C GLU A 92 11.04 17.33 2.87
N SER A 93 10.02 16.84 2.15
CA SER A 93 8.70 16.62 2.71
C SER A 93 8.64 15.45 3.68
N LYS A 94 9.61 14.52 3.65
CA LYS A 94 9.60 13.28 4.43
C LYS A 94 8.35 12.40 4.23
N GLU A 95 7.62 12.58 3.13
CA GLU A 95 6.44 11.76 2.76
C GLU A 95 6.75 10.26 2.73
N TYR A 96 7.98 9.88 2.39
CA TYR A 96 8.44 8.49 2.38
C TYR A 96 8.28 7.81 3.75
N ILE A 97 8.42 8.55 4.86
CA ILE A 97 8.24 8.02 6.22
C ILE A 97 6.78 7.61 6.43
N ILE A 98 5.83 8.45 5.98
CA ILE A 98 4.40 8.16 6.10
C ILE A 98 4.04 6.96 5.23
N THR A 99 4.52 6.91 4.00
CA THR A 99 4.29 5.77 3.09
C THR A 99 4.80 4.47 3.69
N LEU A 100 5.98 4.47 4.32
CA LEU A 100 6.51 3.28 4.99
C LEU A 100 5.70 2.88 6.22
N LEU A 101 5.25 3.85 7.03
CA LEU A 101 4.37 3.56 8.19
C LEU A 101 3.02 2.97 7.74
N ILE A 102 2.41 3.57 6.72
CA ILE A 102 1.16 3.06 6.13
C ILE A 102 1.38 1.64 5.59
N ASN A 103 2.53 1.35 4.97
CA ASN A 103 2.84 0.00 4.49
C ASN A 103 2.82 -1.03 5.62
N VAL A 104 3.45 -0.74 6.77
CA VAL A 104 3.46 -1.67 7.93
C VAL A 104 2.04 -1.93 8.41
N VAL A 105 1.23 -0.89 8.56
CA VAL A 105 -0.18 -1.01 8.97
C VAL A 105 -0.98 -1.81 7.95
N PHE A 106 -0.79 -1.52 6.66
CA PHE A 106 -1.52 -2.17 5.57
C PHE A 106 -1.17 -3.65 5.44
N VAL A 107 0.10 -4.01 5.58
CA VAL A 107 0.56 -5.41 5.57
C VAL A 107 0.01 -6.16 6.79
N ALA A 108 0.08 -5.56 7.98
CA ALA A 108 -0.51 -6.15 9.19
C ALA A 108 -2.03 -6.39 9.01
N PHE A 109 -2.72 -5.47 8.36
CA PHE A 109 -4.12 -5.62 8.00
C PHE A 109 -4.33 -6.81 7.03
N LEU A 110 -3.60 -6.87 5.92
CA LEU A 110 -3.73 -7.95 4.93
C LEU A 110 -3.48 -9.33 5.55
N PHE A 111 -2.51 -9.47 6.46
CA PHE A 111 -2.25 -10.72 7.16
C PHE A 111 -3.43 -11.19 8.01
N ASN A 112 -4.17 -10.24 8.62
CA ASN A 112 -5.26 -10.51 9.54
C ASN A 112 -6.65 -10.39 8.90
N ILE A 113 -6.73 -10.28 7.57
CA ILE A 113 -8.00 -10.04 6.85
C ILE A 113 -9.06 -11.12 7.14
N ASP A 114 -8.64 -12.38 7.29
CA ASP A 114 -9.54 -13.50 7.59
C ASP A 114 -10.19 -13.35 8.98
N SER A 115 -9.39 -12.96 9.99
CA SER A 115 -9.86 -12.70 11.35
C SER A 115 -10.78 -11.48 11.40
N LEU A 116 -10.45 -10.44 10.64
CA LEU A 116 -11.26 -9.22 10.56
C LEU A 116 -12.59 -9.47 9.84
N LEU A 117 -12.61 -10.30 8.79
CA LEU A 117 -13.84 -10.71 8.12
C LEU A 117 -14.79 -11.46 9.05
N LYS A 118 -14.27 -12.34 9.92
CA LYS A 118 -15.08 -13.05 10.93
C LYS A 118 -15.71 -12.12 11.96
N LEU A 119 -15.08 -10.98 12.25
CA LEU A 119 -15.61 -10.00 13.21
C LEU A 119 -16.85 -9.27 12.67
N TYR A 120 -17.01 -9.24 11.34
CA TYR A 120 -18.13 -8.61 10.63
C TYR A 120 -19.16 -9.60 10.10
N SER A 121 -18.95 -10.93 10.24
CA SER A 121 -19.89 -11.97 9.83
C SER A 121 -20.84 -12.35 10.95
#